data_AF-A0A7J9SIZ7-F1
#
_entry.id   AF-A0A7J9SIZ7-F1
#
_cell.length_a   1.000
_cell.length_b   1.000
_cell.length_c   1.000
_cell.angle_alpha   90.00
_cell.angle_beta   90.00
_cell.angle_gamma   90.00
#
_symmetry.space_group_name_H-M   'P 1'
#
loop_
_entity.id
_entity.type
_entity.pdbx_description
1 polymer ?
#
loop_
_entity_poly.entity_id
_entity_poly.type
_entity_poly.pdbx_seq_one_letter_code
_entity_poly.pdbx_strand_id
1 'polypeptide(L)'
;MGDRESTLRELAAQARGYDAVADAFPAKSFTDRMLVVDLRGDAEGVPEELVALLEANGCYGANEVYDRDAGDRSSAGTVGGADRHEFVDVETRGDHRSYVVDA
;
A
#
# COMPACT_ATOMS: atom_id res chain seq x y z
N MET A 1 -4.28 -5.46 -19.67
CA MET A 1 -4.64 -5.45 -18.23
C MET A 1 -3.77 -6.43 -17.42
N GLY A 2 -2.48 -6.58 -17.78
CA GLY A 2 -1.55 -7.52 -17.12
C GLY A 2 -0.35 -6.84 -16.46
N ASP A 3 -0.04 -5.60 -16.84
CA ASP A 3 1.21 -4.95 -16.44
C ASP A 3 1.16 -4.48 -14.98
N ARG A 4 0.16 -3.68 -14.60
CA ARG A 4 0.13 -3.04 -13.27
C ARG A 4 -0.01 -4.02 -12.10
N GLU A 5 -0.80 -5.07 -12.25
CA GLU A 5 -0.95 -6.09 -11.20
C GLU A 5 0.35 -6.89 -11.02
N SER A 6 1.08 -7.14 -12.10
CA SER A 6 2.40 -7.77 -12.07
C SER A 6 3.42 -6.85 -11.40
N THR A 7 3.40 -5.55 -11.72
CA THR A 7 4.22 -4.54 -11.04
C THR A 7 3.96 -4.53 -9.54
N LEU A 8 2.70 -4.53 -9.09
CA LEU A 8 2.37 -4.55 -7.65
C LEU A 8 2.86 -5.84 -6.97
N ARG A 9 2.79 -6.99 -7.65
CA ARG A 9 3.34 -8.25 -7.14
C ARG A 9 4.87 -8.22 -7.04
N GLU A 10 5.55 -7.62 -8.01
CA GLU A 10 7.00 -7.45 -7.99
C GLU A 10 7.43 -6.49 -6.88
N LEU A 11 6.72 -5.38 -6.67
CA LEU A 11 6.96 -4.47 -5.55
C LEU A 11 6.73 -5.16 -4.20
N ALA A 12 5.69 -5.99 -4.08
CA ALA A 12 5.46 -6.80 -2.88
C ALA A 12 6.63 -7.77 -2.60
N ALA A 13 7.13 -8.44 -3.66
CA ALA A 13 8.26 -9.34 -3.54
C ALA A 13 9.55 -8.61 -3.13
N GLN A 14 9.78 -7.40 -3.65
CA GLN A 14 10.90 -6.54 -3.27
C GLN A 14 10.77 -6.05 -1.83
N ALA A 15 9.58 -5.63 -1.40
CA ALA A 15 9.31 -5.18 -0.04
C ALA A 15 9.64 -6.27 1.00
N ARG A 16 9.30 -7.53 0.72
CA ARG A 16 9.66 -8.68 1.57
C ARG A 16 11.16 -8.92 1.72
N GLY A 17 11.98 -8.31 0.86
CA GLY A 17 13.44 -8.37 0.97
C GLY A 17 14.02 -7.47 2.06
N TYR A 18 13.23 -6.54 2.62
CA TYR A 18 13.67 -5.63 3.68
C TYR A 18 13.48 -6.28 5.06
N ASP A 19 14.48 -6.16 5.93
CA ASP A 19 14.43 -6.73 7.28
C ASP A 19 13.35 -6.12 8.18
N ALA A 20 12.89 -4.90 7.90
CA ALA A 20 11.78 -4.29 8.63
C ALA A 20 10.42 -4.93 8.30
N VAL A 21 10.31 -5.65 7.18
CA VAL A 21 9.04 -6.13 6.63
C VAL A 21 8.76 -7.57 7.07
N ALA A 22 7.60 -7.76 7.71
CA ALA A 22 7.08 -9.07 8.07
C ALA A 22 6.41 -9.75 6.87
N ASP A 23 5.58 -9.00 6.13
CA ASP A 23 4.96 -9.45 4.88
C ASP A 23 4.60 -8.23 4.01
N ALA A 24 4.43 -8.46 2.71
CA ALA A 24 3.89 -7.46 1.80
C ALA A 24 3.07 -8.13 0.69
N PHE A 25 1.91 -7.56 0.35
CA PHE A 25 1.03 -8.14 -0.65
C PHE A 25 0.17 -7.09 -1.34
N PRO A 26 -0.17 -7.28 -2.63
CA PRO A 26 -1.17 -6.48 -3.30
C PRO A 26 -2.55 -6.72 -2.66
N ALA A 27 -3.28 -5.65 -2.41
CA ALA A 27 -4.67 -5.67 -2.01
C ALA A 27 -5.47 -4.72 -2.90
N LYS A 28 -6.79 -4.73 -2.69
CA LYS A 28 -7.72 -3.88 -3.41
C LYS A 28 -8.78 -3.38 -2.45
N SER A 29 -9.04 -2.08 -2.45
CA SER A 29 -10.22 -1.50 -1.83
C SER A 29 -11.41 -1.55 -2.80
N PHE A 30 -12.51 -0.89 -2.43
CA PHE A 30 -13.65 -0.76 -3.34
C PHE A 30 -13.29 0.03 -4.60
N THR A 31 -12.45 1.06 -4.47
CA THR A 31 -12.16 2.03 -5.54
C THR A 31 -10.76 1.90 -6.13
N ASP A 32 -9.82 1.32 -5.38
CA ASP A 32 -8.39 1.44 -5.67
C ASP A 32 -7.64 0.12 -5.48
N ARG A 33 -6.52 -0.03 -6.20
CA ARG A 33 -5.51 -1.04 -5.88
C ARG A 33 -4.52 -0.44 -4.89
N MET A 34 -3.91 -1.30 -4.09
CA MET A 34 -2.95 -0.89 -3.08
C MET A 34 -1.94 -1.99 -2.81
N LEU A 35 -0.80 -1.59 -2.26
CA LEU A 35 0.17 -2.48 -1.66
C LEU A 35 0.05 -2.35 -0.13
N VAL A 36 -0.10 -3.49 0.53
CA VAL A 36 -0.07 -3.58 1.99
C VAL A 36 1.31 -4.05 2.41
N VAL A 37 1.90 -3.36 3.38
CA VAL A 37 3.19 -3.69 3.98
C VAL A 37 2.97 -3.88 5.48
N ASP A 38 3.14 -5.10 5.96
CA ASP A 38 3.11 -5.43 7.38
C ASP A 38 4.55 -5.37 7.90
N LEU A 39 4.80 -4.52 8.89
CA LEU A 39 6.10 -4.40 9.53
C LEU A 39 6.26 -5.40 10.67
N ARG A 40 7.51 -5.74 10.98
CA ARG A 40 7.86 -6.47 12.20
C ARG A 40 7.64 -5.57 13.40
N GLY A 41 7.20 -6.12 14.53
CA GLY A 41 6.82 -5.33 15.71
C GLY A 41 7.99 -4.59 16.40
N ASP A 42 9.22 -4.83 15.97
CA ASP A 42 10.44 -4.12 16.39
C ASP A 42 10.92 -3.08 15.37
N ALA A 43 10.23 -2.94 14.23
CA ALA A 43 10.55 -1.92 13.23
C ALA A 43 10.09 -0.54 13.72
N GLU A 44 10.95 0.46 13.51
CA GLU A 44 10.63 1.87 13.82
C GLU A 44 9.66 2.49 12.80
N GLY A 45 9.52 1.87 11.63
CA GLY A 45 8.66 2.34 10.54
C GLY A 45 9.03 1.70 9.20
N VAL A 46 8.36 2.14 8.13
CA VAL A 46 8.65 1.68 6.77
C VAL A 46 10.01 2.26 6.35
N PRO A 47 10.98 1.44 5.89
CA PRO A 47 12.28 1.93 5.45
C PRO A 47 12.14 3.02 4.38
N GLU A 48 12.90 4.11 4.49
CA GLU A 48 12.84 5.24 3.55
C GLU A 48 13.12 4.80 2.10
N GLU A 49 14.03 3.84 1.91
CA GLU A 49 14.34 3.25 0.60
C GLU A 49 13.14 2.52 0.01
N LEU A 50 12.36 1.83 0.84
CA LEU A 50 11.14 1.17 0.41
C LEU A 50 10.07 2.22 0.08
N VAL A 51 9.92 3.27 0.88
CA VAL A 51 8.99 4.38 0.58
C VAL A 51 9.34 5.02 -0.77
N ALA A 52 10.60 5.36 -1.00
CA ALA A 52 11.05 5.97 -2.25
C ALA A 52 10.81 5.06 -3.46
N LEU A 53 11.02 3.74 -3.32
CA LEU A 53 10.73 2.76 -4.34
C LEU A 53 9.23 2.73 -4.69
N LEU A 54 8.36 2.74 -3.68
CA LEU A 54 6.91 2.72 -3.88
C LEU A 54 6.43 4.01 -4.55
N GLU A 55 6.88 5.18 -4.08
CA GLU A 55 6.55 6.47 -4.66
C GLU A 55 7.02 6.58 -6.11
N ALA A 56 8.23 6.12 -6.43
CA ALA A 56 8.75 6.10 -7.80
C ALA A 56 7.92 5.22 -8.75
N ASN A 57 7.15 4.28 -8.21
CA ASN A 57 6.24 3.41 -8.96
C ASN A 57 4.77 3.82 -8.79
N GLY A 58 4.47 5.03 -8.30
CA GLY A 58 3.10 5.54 -8.19
C GLY A 58 2.29 4.93 -7.04
N CYS A 59 2.94 4.40 -6.01
CA CYS A 59 2.30 3.91 -4.79
C CYS A 59 2.57 4.89 -3.64
N TYR A 60 1.51 5.54 -3.13
CA TYR A 60 1.61 6.57 -2.10
C TYR A 60 0.83 6.20 -0.85
N GLY A 61 1.25 6.69 0.32
CA GLY A 61 0.60 6.36 1.58
C GLY A 61 -0.91 6.68 1.57
N ALA A 62 -1.74 5.76 2.08
CA ALA A 62 -3.18 5.91 2.02
C ALA A 62 -3.70 7.14 2.77
N ASN A 63 -3.05 7.58 3.86
CA ASN A 63 -3.45 8.80 4.56
C ASN A 63 -3.15 10.04 3.72
N GLU A 64 -2.02 10.08 3.02
CA GLU A 64 -1.69 11.13 2.06
C GLU A 64 -2.69 11.17 0.88
N VAL A 65 -3.03 10.02 0.30
CA VAL A 65 -3.92 9.93 -0.86
C VAL A 65 -5.40 10.21 -0.53
N TYR A 66 -5.82 9.84 0.67
CA TYR A 66 -7.17 10.09 1.16
C TYR A 66 -7.31 11.37 2.00
N ASP A 67 -6.25 12.19 2.07
CA ASP A 67 -6.21 13.45 2.84
C ASP A 67 -6.71 13.27 4.28
N ARG A 68 -6.20 12.20 4.93
CA ARG A 68 -6.48 11.91 6.33
C ARG A 68 -5.38 12.53 7.17
N ASP A 69 -5.77 13.47 8.03
CA ASP A 69 -4.88 14.10 9.01
C ASP A 69 -4.45 13.05 10.05
N ALA A 70 -3.32 12.41 9.81
CA ALA A 70 -2.75 11.34 10.62
C ALA A 70 -1.23 11.54 10.74
N GLY A 71 -0.65 11.13 11.87
CA GLY A 71 0.78 11.30 12.15
C GLY A 71 1.71 10.57 11.19
N ASP A 72 1.22 9.50 10.54
CA ASP A 72 1.95 8.70 9.55
C ASP A 72 1.35 8.84 8.14
N ARG A 73 2.21 8.92 7.11
CA ARG A 73 1.80 9.13 5.70
C ARG A 73 0.97 7.97 5.13
N SER A 74 1.16 6.76 5.61
CA SER A 74 0.37 5.57 5.28
C SER A 74 -0.69 5.32 6.36
N SER A 75 -1.84 4.73 6.01
CA SER A 75 -2.79 4.27 7.03
C SER A 75 -2.12 3.18 7.86
N ALA A 76 -1.61 3.57 9.04
CA ALA A 76 -1.03 2.70 10.05
C ALA A 76 -2.19 2.15 10.90
N GLY A 77 -2.56 0.90 10.70
CA GLY A 77 -3.53 0.20 11.54
C GLY A 77 -2.88 -1.04 12.14
N THR A 78 -2.93 -1.22 13.46
CA THR A 78 -2.41 -2.45 14.06
C THR A 78 -3.39 -3.60 13.80
N VAL A 79 -3.02 -4.57 12.96
CA VAL A 79 -3.80 -5.80 12.75
C VAL A 79 -3.00 -6.99 13.24
N GLY A 80 -3.44 -7.59 14.35
CA GLY A 80 -2.80 -8.79 14.90
C GLY A 80 -1.41 -8.56 15.53
N GLY A 81 -1.08 -7.32 15.89
CA GLY A 81 0.21 -6.96 16.52
C GLY A 81 1.34 -6.65 15.53
N ALA A 82 1.05 -6.62 14.22
CA ALA A 82 1.93 -6.04 13.21
C ALA A 82 1.43 -4.64 12.83
N ASP A 83 2.37 -3.72 12.63
CA ASP A 83 2.07 -2.38 12.14
C ASP A 83 1.87 -2.46 10.62
N ARG A 84 0.62 -2.33 10.19
CA ARG A 84 0.22 -2.42 8.79
C ARG A 84 0.21 -1.04 8.15
N HIS A 85 0.90 -0.90 7.04
CA HIS A 85 0.98 0.31 6.24
C HIS A 85 0.37 0.09 4.85
N GLU A 86 -0.59 0.93 4.49
CA GLU A 86 -1.26 0.87 3.18
C GLU A 86 -0.72 1.95 2.22
N PHE A 87 -0.36 1.52 1.00
CA PHE A 87 0.10 2.37 -0.09
C PHE A 87 -0.82 2.22 -1.31
N VAL A 88 -1.54 3.28 -1.67
CA VAL A 88 -2.50 3.31 -2.78
C VAL A 88 -1.77 3.47 -4.11
N ASP A 89 -2.12 2.61 -5.07
CA ASP A 89 -1.73 2.77 -6.47
C ASP A 89 -2.53 3.92 -7.10
N VAL A 90 -1.88 5.07 -7.30
CA VAL A 90 -2.56 6.24 -7.88
C VAL A 90 -2.70 6.16 -9.40
N GLU A 91 -1.93 5.29 -10.07
CA GLU A 91 -1.99 5.12 -11.52
C GLU A 91 -3.31 4.46 -11.97
N THR A 92 -3.94 3.67 -11.09
CA THR A 92 -5.23 3.01 -11.36
C THR A 92 -6.36 3.52 -10.46
N ARG A 93 -6.17 4.69 -9.85
CA ARG A 93 -7.13 5.27 -8.90
C ARG A 93 -8.48 5.51 -9.56
N GLY A 94 -9.54 4.95 -8.97
CA GLY A 94 -10.89 5.12 -9.48
C GLY A 94 -11.25 4.27 -10.70
N ASP A 95 -10.31 3.52 -11.29
CA ASP A 95 -10.60 2.55 -12.37
C ASP A 95 -11.48 1.39 -11.88
N HIS A 96 -11.52 1.17 -10.58
CA HIS A 96 -12.32 0.12 -9.95
C HIS A 96 -13.69 0.60 -9.46
N ARG A 97 -14.14 1.81 -9.82
CA ARG A 97 -15.50 2.30 -9.52
C ARG A 97 -16.56 1.46 -10.25
N SER A 98 -16.96 0.35 -9.64
CA SER A 98 -18.22 -0.30 -9.96
C SER A 98 -19.35 0.54 -9.38
N TYR A 99 -19.95 1.41 -10.21
CA TYR A 99 -21.27 1.94 -9.91
C TYR A 99 -22.28 0.79 -10.03
N VAL A 100 -22.78 0.27 -8.91
CA VAL A 100 -24.12 -0.33 -8.88
C VAL A 100 -25.07 0.84 -8.67
N VAL A 101 -25.70 1.29 -9.75
CA VAL A 101 -26.92 2.10 -9.65
C VAL A 101 -28.04 1.08 -9.52
N ASP A 102 -28.56 0.89 -8.31
CA ASP A 102 -29.90 0.28 -8.17
C ASP A 102 -30.92 1.31 -8.69
N ALA A 103 -31.74 0.86 -9.63
CA ALA A 103 -32.67 1.67 -10.43
C ALA A 103 -33.98 1.97 -9.69
#